data_AF-F7XMW8-F1
#
_entry.id   AF-F7XMW8-F1
#
_cell.length_a   1.000
_cell.length_b   1.000
_cell.length_c   1.000
_cell.angle_alpha   90.00
_cell.angle_beta   90.00
_cell.angle_gamma   90.00
#
_symmetry.space_group_name_H-M   'P 1'
#
loop_
_entity.id
_entity.type
_entity.pdbx_description
1 polymer ?
#
loop_
_entity_poly.entity_id
_entity_poly.type
_entity_poly.pdbx_seq_one_letter_code
_entity_poly.pdbx_strand_id
1 'polypeptide(L)' 'MDKIILENIKYLNDSVILILLLMPATLIIVFEAIASIHELRVLSIVTWVIYLMALGYVSFRVINLNKKLTIYMENMENK' A
#
# COMPACT_ATOMS: atom_id res chain seq x y z
N MET A 1 -27.46 6.50 -0.54
CA MET A 1 -26.66 5.88 -1.61
C MET A 1 -25.18 6.22 -1.42
N ASP A 2 -24.86 7.46 -1.02
CA ASP A 2 -23.49 7.94 -0.82
C ASP A 2 -22.72 7.24 0.32
N LYS A 3 -23.40 6.87 1.41
CA LYS A 3 -22.76 6.19 2.56
C LYS A 3 -22.20 4.79 2.21
N ILE A 4 -22.89 4.06 1.33
CA ILE A 4 -22.48 2.73 0.85
C ILE A 4 -21.29 2.86 -0.12
N ILE A 5 -21.34 3.86 -1.01
CA ILE A 5 -20.22 4.17 -1.91
C ILE A 5 -18.98 4.53 -1.10
N LEU A 6 -19.15 5.29 0.00
CA LEU A 6 -18.07 5.70 0.88
C LEU A 6 -17.42 4.52 1.63
N GLU A 7 -18.22 3.61 2.19
CA GLU A 7 -17.71 2.38 2.80
C GLU A 7 -16.95 1.54 1.79
N ASN A 8 -17.47 1.39 0.56
CA ASN A 8 -16.80 0.64 -0.49
C ASN A 8 -15.45 1.27 -0.89
N ILE A 9 -15.34 2.60 -0.93
CA ILE A 9 -14.06 3.28 -1.19
C ILE A 9 -13.06 3.02 -0.05
N LYS A 10 -13.53 3.03 1.20
CA LYS A 10 -12.69 2.73 2.37
C LYS A 10 -12.20 1.28 2.35
N TYR A 11 -13.09 0.32 2.07
CA TYR A 11 -12.73 -1.10 1.91
C TYR A 11 -11.79 -1.36 0.75
N LEU A 12 -12.00 -0.69 -0.39
CA LEU A 12 -11.10 -0.76 -1.53
C LEU A 12 -9.71 -0.23 -1.16
N ASN A 13 -9.65 0.89 -0.44
CA ASN A 13 -8.40 1.48 0.02
C ASN A 13 -7.62 0.54 0.94
N ASP A 14 -8.29 -0.05 1.93
CA ASP A 14 -7.66 -1.00 2.87
C ASP A 14 -7.21 -2.28 2.15
N SER A 15 -7.99 -2.75 1.18
CA SER A 15 -7.63 -3.91 0.34
C SER A 15 -6.43 -3.62 -0.57
N VAL A 16 -6.33 -2.42 -1.12
CA VAL A 16 -5.18 -1.98 -1.92
C VAL A 16 -3.92 -1.92 -1.06
N ILE A 17 -4.00 -1.39 0.16
CA ILE A 17 -2.89 -1.43 1.13
C ILE A 17 -2.47 -2.89 1.40
N LEU A 18 -3.44 -3.77 1.65
CA LEU A 18 -3.19 -5.18 1.94
C LEU A 18 -2.48 -5.89 0.78
N ILE A 19 -2.92 -5.66 -0.46
CA ILE A 19 -2.33 -6.25 -1.67
C ILE A 19 -0.91 -5.73 -1.88
N LEU A 20 -0.67 -4.42 -1.69
CA LEU A 20 0.66 -3.83 -1.80
C LEU A 20 1.65 -4.35 -0.74
N LEU A 21 1.14 -4.76 0.41
CA LEU A 21 1.90 -5.44 1.46
C LEU A 21 2.20 -6.90 1.09
N LEU A 22 1.21 -7.64 0.59
CA LEU A 22 1.33 -9.09 0.38
C LEU A 22 2.14 -9.48 -0.87
N MET A 23 1.95 -8.77 -1.98
CA MET A 23 2.58 -9.15 -3.26
C MET A 23 4.12 -9.19 -3.18
N PRO A 24 4.78 -8.17 -2.61
CA PRO A 24 6.24 -8.13 -2.60
C PRO A 24 6.83 -8.98 -1.48
N ALA A 25 6.14 -9.11 -0.35
CA ALA A 25 6.51 -10.08 0.69
C ALA A 25 6.60 -11.51 0.12
N THR A 26 5.68 -11.87 -0.78
CA THR A 26 5.68 -13.19 -1.43
C THR A 26 6.88 -13.36 -2.37
N LEU A 27 7.21 -12.35 -3.18
CA LEU A 27 8.39 -12.37 -4.05
C LEU A 27 9.69 -12.48 -3.25
N ILE A 28 9.77 -11.79 -2.11
CA ILE A 28 10.94 -11.77 -1.24
C ILE A 28 11.16 -13.12 -0.56
N ILE A 29 10.11 -13.74 -0.02
CA ILE A 29 10.20 -15.09 0.58
C ILE A 29 10.70 -16.09 -0.47
N VAL A 30 10.20 -15.98 -1.70
CA VAL A 30 10.66 -16.81 -2.83
C VAL A 30 12.13 -16.53 -3.14
N PHE A 31 12.56 -15.27 -3.21
CA PHE A 31 13.97 -14.94 -3.47
C PHE A 31 14.92 -15.39 -2.35
N GLU A 32 14.55 -15.21 -1.08
CA GLU A 32 15.36 -15.66 0.07
C GLU A 32 15.43 -17.18 0.17
N ALA A 33 14.33 -17.89 -0.12
CA ALA A 33 14.31 -19.35 -0.14
C ALA A 33 15.17 -19.95 -1.26
N ILE A 34 15.36 -19.23 -2.37
CA ILE A 34 16.15 -19.70 -3.52
C ILE A 34 17.61 -19.23 -3.44
N ALA A 35 17.91 -18.15 -2.71
CA ALA A 35 19.24 -17.53 -2.71
C ALA A 35 20.26 -18.25 -1.81
N SER A 36 20.94 -19.26 -2.36
CA SER A 36 22.18 -19.84 -1.81
C SER A 36 23.45 -19.09 -2.24
N ILE A 37 23.33 -18.10 -3.13
CA ILE A 37 24.43 -17.39 -3.80
C ILE A 37 24.46 -15.93 -3.32
N HIS A 38 25.67 -15.42 -3.01
CA HIS A 38 25.88 -14.09 -2.42
C HIS A 38 25.32 -12.93 -3.27
N GLU A 39 25.44 -13.02 -4.60
CA GLU A 39 24.95 -12.00 -5.54
C GLU A 39 23.42 -11.83 -5.49
N LEU A 40 22.67 -12.93 -5.34
CA LEU A 40 21.21 -12.89 -5.18
C LEU A 40 20.80 -12.25 -3.84
N ARG A 41 21.61 -12.40 -2.79
CA ARG A 41 21.35 -11.75 -1.51
C ARG A 41 21.49 -10.23 -1.60
N VAL A 42 22.48 -9.74 -2.36
CA VAL A 42 22.64 -8.30 -2.62
C VAL A 42 21.48 -7.75 -3.44
N LEU A 43 21.08 -8.48 -4.50
CA LEU A 43 19.91 -8.10 -5.31
C LEU A 43 18.62 -8.07 -4.48
N SER A 44 18.44 -9.01 -3.54
CA SER A 44 17.32 -9.02 -2.61
C SER A 44 17.26 -7.74 -1.75
N ILE A 45 18.40 -7.29 -1.22
CA ILE A 45 18.48 -6.06 -0.40
C ILE A 45 18.09 -4.82 -1.22
N VAL A 46 18.59 -4.70 -2.46
CA VAL A 46 18.21 -3.58 -3.35
C VAL A 46 16.71 -3.60 -3.64
N THR A 47 16.16 -4.79 -3.88
CA THR A 47 14.73 -4.99 -4.13
C THR A 47 13.89 -4.56 -2.91
N TRP A 48 14.34 -4.88 -1.69
CA TRP A 48 13.74 -4.44 -0.44
C TRP A 48 13.68 -2.91 -0.31
N VAL A 49 14.79 -2.24 -0.61
CA VAL A 49 14.89 -0.78 -0.50
C VAL A 49 13.92 -0.08 -1.47
N ILE A 50 13.87 -0.53 -2.73
CA ILE A 50 12.93 -0.01 -3.73
C ILE A 50 11.48 -0.29 -3.30
N TYR A 51 11.21 -1.50 -2.80
CA TYR A 51 9.89 -1.87 -2.33
C TYR A 51 9.41 -0.99 -1.17
N LEU A 52 10.24 -0.79 -0.14
CA LEU A 52 9.88 0.05 1.02
C LEU A 52 9.61 1.50 0.60
N MET A 53 10.39 2.03 -0.36
CA MET A 53 10.12 3.36 -0.92
C MET A 53 8.79 3.43 -1.66
N ALA A 54 8.49 2.44 -2.51
CA ALA A 54 7.22 2.37 -3.22
C ALA A 54 6.03 2.23 -2.25
N LEU A 55 6.18 1.41 -1.21
CA LEU A 55 5.16 1.22 -0.18
C LEU A 55 4.92 2.52 0.61
N GLY A 56 5.99 3.22 0.96
CA GLY A 56 5.92 4.54 1.60
C GLY A 56 5.19 5.56 0.72
N TYR A 57 5.52 5.62 -0.58
CA TYR A 57 4.86 6.52 -1.53
C TYR A 57 3.36 6.25 -1.65
N VAL A 58 2.96 4.98 -1.82
CA VAL A 58 1.54 4.65 -1.96
C VAL A 58 0.79 4.89 -0.64
N SER A 59 1.37 4.52 0.50
CA SER A 59 0.79 4.79 1.83
C SER A 59 0.57 6.29 2.03
N PHE A 60 1.54 7.14 1.65
CA PHE A 60 1.39 8.59 1.71
C PHE A 60 0.24 9.09 0.83
N ARG A 61 0.15 8.60 -0.41
CA ARG A 61 -0.94 8.97 -1.35
C ARG A 61 -2.30 8.60 -0.79
N VAL A 62 -2.42 7.41 -0.24
CA VAL A 62 -3.65 6.89 0.40
C VAL A 62 -4.05 7.73 1.61
N ILE A 63 -3.10 8.02 2.52
CA ILE A 63 -3.38 8.88 3.68
C ILE A 63 -3.86 10.26 3.23
N ASN A 64 -3.23 10.82 2.20
CA ASN A 64 -3.59 12.15 1.70
C ASN A 64 -4.97 12.15 1.02
N LEU A 65 -5.31 11.07 0.31
CA LEU A 65 -6.65 10.84 -0.23
C LEU A 65 -7.69 10.74 0.88
N ASN A 66 -7.44 9.96 1.93
CA ASN A 66 -8.33 9.84 3.08
C ASN A 66 -8.54 11.18 3.78
N LYS A 67 -7.47 11.96 4.02
CA LYS A 67 -7.59 13.30 4.59
C LYS A 67 -8.48 14.22 3.75
N LYS A 68 -8.28 14.23 2.42
CA LYS A 68 -9.14 15.01 1.51
C LYS A 68 -10.58 14.54 1.57
N LEU A 69 -10.81 13.22 1.62
CA LEU A 69 -12.15 12.65 1.74
C LEU A 69 -12.83 13.14 3.01
N THR A 70 -12.15 13.09 4.16
CA THR A 70 -12.66 13.57 5.45
C THR A 70 -13.02 15.05 5.40
N ILE A 71 -12.17 15.91 4.83
CA ILE A 71 -12.46 17.35 4.68
C ILE A 71 -13.70 17.56 3.78
N TYR A 72 -13.80 16.81 2.68
CA TYR A 72 -14.99 16.85 1.83
C TYR A 72 -16.26 16.43 2.59
N MET A 73 -16.15 15.44 3.48
CA MET A 73 -17.28 15.00 4.33
C MET A 73 -17.70 16.10 5.32
N GLU A 74 -16.76 16.69 6.06
CA GLU A 74 -17.05 17.78 7.01
C GLU A 74 -17.73 18.98 6.33
N ASN A 75 -17.35 19.30 5.10
CA ASN A 75 -17.95 20.39 4.34
C ASN A 75 -19.35 20.06 3.78
N MET A 76 -19.68 18.79 3.57
CA MET A 76 -21.02 18.38 3.15
C MET A 76 -21.98 18.24 4.32
N GLU A 77 -21.49 17.95 5.53
CA GLU A 77 -22.33 17.81 6.73
C GLU A 77 -22.71 19.18 7.34
N ASN A 78 -21.90 20.21 7.11
CA ASN A 78 -22.16 21.59 7.55
C ASN A 78 -23.02 22.42 6.55
N LYS A 79 -23.62 21.77 5.56
CA LYS A 79 -24.38 22.41 4.47
C LYS A 79 -25.82 21.90 4.44
#